data_AF-A0AAD2ZGE7-F1
#
_entry.id   AF-A0AAD2ZGE7-F1
#
_cell.length_a   1.000
_cell.length_b   1.000
_cell.length_c   1.000
_cell.angle_alpha   90.00
_cell.angle_beta   90.00
_cell.angle_gamma   90.00
#
_symmetry.space_group_name_H-M   'P 1'
#
loop_
_entity.id
_entity.type
_entity.pdbx_description
1 polymer ?
#
loop_
_entity_poly.entity_id
_entity_poly.type
_entity_poly.pdbx_seq_one_letter_code
_entity_poly.pdbx_strand_id
1 'polypeptide(L)' 'ATDKTFRAVSADPSKATISVKDMTITVNGVATGKVQIPVVSGNGQFAAVAEVTVTEAGAAG' A
#
# COMPACT_ATOMS: atom_id res chain seq x y z
N ALA A 1 -21.95 13.34 -7.35
CA ALA A 1 -20.70 13.36 -6.57
C ALA A 1 -19.66 12.59 -7.37
N THR A 2 -18.52 13.18 -7.66
CA THR A 2 -17.42 12.46 -8.29
C THR A 2 -16.69 11.71 -7.18
N ASP A 3 -17.18 10.54 -6.80
CA ASP A 3 -16.51 9.65 -5.85
C ASP A 3 -15.18 9.17 -6.45
N LYS A 4 -14.15 10.02 -6.38
CA LYS A 4 -12.75 9.66 -6.62
C LYS A 4 -12.22 8.93 -5.40
N THR A 5 -12.82 7.79 -5.08
CA THR A 5 -12.31 6.91 -4.03
C THR A 5 -11.14 6.13 -4.62
N PHE A 6 -10.00 6.06 -3.94
CA PHE A 6 -8.92 5.13 -4.30
C PHE A 6 -8.99 3.96 -3.32
N ARG A 7 -8.92 2.73 -3.82
CA ARG A 7 -8.87 1.52 -3.02
C ARG A 7 -7.46 0.98 -3.07
N ALA A 8 -6.69 1.18 -2.00
CA ALA A 8 -5.42 0.49 -1.81
C ALA A 8 -5.63 -0.70 -0.88
N VAL A 9 -5.04 -1.84 -1.22
CA VAL A 9 -5.08 -3.06 -0.39
C VAL A 9 -3.65 -3.51 -0.15
N SER A 10 -3.29 -3.89 1.07
CA SER A 10 -1.99 -4.49 1.37
C SER A 10 -2.15 -5.99 1.21
N ALA A 11 -1.28 -6.60 0.41
CA ALA A 11 -1.25 -8.05 0.27
C ALA A 11 -0.92 -8.76 1.60
N ASP A 12 -0.19 -8.09 2.51
CA ASP A 12 0.29 -8.65 3.77
C ASP A 12 0.19 -7.63 4.92
N PRO A 13 -0.98 -7.50 5.58
CA PRO A 13 -1.17 -6.56 6.70
C PRO A 13 -0.27 -6.87 7.91
N SER A 14 0.23 -8.09 8.04
CA SER A 14 1.19 -8.49 9.08
C SER A 14 2.59 -7.92 8.85
N LYS A 15 2.93 -7.55 7.61
CA LYS A 15 4.25 -6.99 7.23
C LYS A 15 4.20 -5.51 6.92
N ALA A 16 3.13 -5.04 6.29
CA ALA A 16 2.88 -3.62 6.12
C ALA A 16 1.39 -3.31 6.25
N THR A 17 1.06 -2.38 7.14
CA THR A 17 -0.30 -1.88 7.27
C THR A 17 -0.51 -0.69 6.34
N ILE A 18 -1.74 -0.55 5.85
CA ILE A 18 -2.12 0.53 4.97
C ILE A 18 -3.31 1.28 5.56
N SER A 19 -3.29 2.60 5.44
CA SER A 19 -4.42 3.45 5.76
C SER A 19 -4.67 4.38 4.58
N VAL A 20 -5.92 4.42 4.11
CA VAL A 20 -6.32 5.28 2.99
C VAL A 20 -7.20 6.39 3.55
N LYS A 21 -6.80 7.64 3.35
CA LYS A 21 -7.58 8.80 3.79
C LYS A 21 -7.63 9.86 2.70
N ASP A 22 -8.86 10.16 2.25
CA ASP A 22 -9.27 11.18 1.26
C ASP A 22 -8.63 11.07 -0.14
N MET A 23 -7.32 10.80 -0.23
CA MET A 23 -6.54 10.43 -1.43
C MET A 23 -5.10 9.98 -1.08
N THR A 24 -4.70 10.05 0.19
CA THR A 24 -3.37 9.69 0.69
C THR A 24 -3.37 8.25 1.18
N ILE A 25 -2.46 7.44 0.65
CA ILE A 25 -2.20 6.08 1.11
C ILE A 25 -0.98 6.13 2.03
N THR A 26 -1.19 5.85 3.31
CA THR A 26 -0.11 5.76 4.29
C THR A 26 0.26 4.29 4.43
N VAL A 27 1.49 3.95 4.07
CA VAL A 27 2.05 2.60 4.21
C VAL A 27 2.98 2.58 5.41
N ASN A 28 2.71 1.70 6.37
CA ASN A 28 3.55 1.51 7.55
C ASN A 28 4.14 0.11 7.49
N GLY A 29 5.46 0.02 7.32
CA GLY A 29 6.18 -1.25 7.45
C GLY A 29 6.19 -1.69 8.91
N VAL A 30 5.69 -2.91 9.17
CA VAL A 30 5.66 -3.55 10.49
C VAL A 30 6.77 -4.60 10.60
N ALA A 31 7.02 -5.35 9.53
CA ALA A 31 8.00 -6.43 9.51
C ALA A 31 8.73 -6.51 8.18
N THR A 32 9.92 -7.11 8.20
CA THR A 32 10.73 -7.32 7.01
C THR A 32 10.04 -8.17 5.96
N GLY A 33 10.04 -7.67 4.73
CA GLY A 33 9.53 -8.40 3.59
C GLY A 33 9.07 -7.51 2.46
N LYS A 34 8.83 -8.16 1.33
CA LYS A 34 8.21 -7.53 0.17
C LYS A 34 6.71 -7.55 0.38
N VAL A 35 6.09 -6.39 0.31
CA VAL A 35 4.63 -6.23 0.30
C VAL A 35 4.25 -5.57 -1.00
N GLN A 36 3.23 -6.10 -1.65
CA GLN A 36 2.63 -5.50 -2.83
C GLN A 36 1.34 -4.80 -2.42
N ILE A 37 1.17 -3.56 -2.88
CA ILE A 37 0.02 -2.72 -2.58
C ILE A 37 -0.67 -2.40 -3.90
N PRO A 38 -1.62 -3.24 -4.34
CA PRO A 38 -2.52 -2.90 -5.43
C PRO A 38 -3.38 -1.68 -5.05
N VAL A 39 -3.27 -0.63 -5.85
CA VAL A 39 -4.08 0.57 -5.81
C VAL A 39 -5.00 0.54 -7.02
N VAL A 40 -6.30 0.51 -6.76
CA VAL A 40 -7.34 0.52 -7.77
C VAL A 40 -8.17 1.78 -7.62
N SER A 41 -8.34 2.53 -8.70
CA SER A 41 -9.26 3.66 -8.73
C SER A 41 -10.68 3.15 -8.51
N GLY A 42 -11.52 3.88 -7.76
CA GLY A 42 -12.86 3.44 -7.35
C GLY A 42 -13.83 3.21 -8.51
N ASN A 43 -13.48 3.72 -9.70
CA ASN A 43 -14.16 3.45 -10.96
C ASN A 43 -13.66 2.17 -11.68
N GLY A 44 -12.69 1.44 -11.12
CA GLY A 44 -12.11 0.23 -11.68
C GLY A 44 -11.23 0.44 -12.93
N GLN A 45 -11.07 1.68 -13.41
CA GLN A 45 -10.40 1.98 -14.70
C GLN A 45 -8.88 1.94 -14.63
N PHE A 46 -8.31 2.05 -13.43
CA PHE A 46 -6.87 2.03 -13.22
C PHE A 46 -6.54 1.13 -12.03
N ALA A 47 -5.64 0.18 -12.26
CA ALA A 47 -5.01 -0.64 -11.24
C ALA A 47 -3.49 -0.48 -11.39
N ALA A 48 -2.83 -0.08 -10.31
CA ALA A 48 -1.38 0.01 -10.22
C ALA A 48 -0.92 -0.80 -9.02
N VAL A 49 0.19 -1.53 -9.14
CA VAL A 49 0.75 -2.28 -8.02
C VAL A 49 2.01 -1.57 -7.56
N ALA A 50 2.00 -1.06 -6.33
CA ALA A 50 3.20 -0.52 -5.71
C ALA A 50 3.91 -1.64 -4.94
N GLU A 51 5.16 -1.92 -5.28
CA GLU A 51 5.99 -2.84 -4.49
C GLU A 51 6.73 -2.07 -3.41
N VAL A 52 6.50 -2.46 -2.15
CA VAL A 52 7.15 -1.89 -0.98
C VAL A 52 8.03 -2.97 -0.37
N THR A 53 9.34 -2.75 -0.39
CA THR A 53 10.29 -3.61 0.32
C THR A 53 10.53 -3.01 1.69
N VAL A 54 9.96 -3.61 2.72
CA VAL A 54 10.26 -3.24 4.11
C VAL A 54 11.56 -3.94 4.46
N THR A 55 12.66 -3.19 4.47
CA THR A 55 13.93 -3.65 5.03
C THR A 55 13.94 -3.36 6.53
N GLU A 56 14.60 -4.22 7.30
CA GLU A 56 14.85 -3.94 8.71
C GLU A 56 15.69 -2.68 8.78
N ALA A 57 15.49 -1.85 9.81
CA ALA A 57 16.31 -0.65 10.03
C ALA A 57 17.81 -0.96 10.29
N GLY A 58 18.26 -2.21 10.13
CA GLY A 58 19.64 -2.66 10.29
C GLY A 58 20.21 -3.51 9.14
N ALA A 59 19.53 -3.66 7.99
CA ALA A 59 20.06 -4.43 6.85
C ALA A 59 20.74 -3.53 5.80
N ALA A 60 21.62 -2.65 6.25
CA ALA A 60 22.69 -2.09 5.44
C ALA A 60 24.01 -2.49 6.13
N GLY A 61 24.38 -3.75 5.93
CA GLY A 61 25.67 -4.33 6.29
C GLY A 61 26.37 -4.83 5.03
#